data_AF-A0A354B5M2-F1
#
_entry.id   AF-A0A354B5M2-F1
#
_cell.length_a   1.000
_cell.length_b   1.000
_cell.length_c   1.000
_cell.angle_alpha   90.00
_cell.angle_beta   90.00
_cell.angle_gamma   90.00
#
_symmetry.space_group_name_H-M   'P 1'
#
loop_
_entity.id
_entity.type
_entity.pdbx_description
1 polymer ?
#
loop_
_entity_poly.entity_id
_entity_poly.type
_entity_poly.pdbx_seq_one_letter_code
_entity_poly.pdbx_strand_id
1 'polypeptide(L)'
;MTAAERWIDEQTGSVDHDGDTVHAAVTVDLNVDSIVTVQRIHATGERPQGLALDADQPLMVGDVTNTRMVLWNHSAPDEVEIVARAGRLTLWNVWEADGAVHAWVGAAGMLLDEAAGDTTRLRASDGFGDRTIDLEVEIRIRAACDP
;
A
#
# COMPACT_ATOMS: atom_id res chain seq x y z
N MET A 1 -0.27 -12.82 -19.74
CA MET A 1 -0.14 -11.36 -19.63
C MET A 1 -0.39 -11.02 -18.17
N THR A 2 0.54 -10.35 -17.52
CA THR A 2 0.48 -9.99 -16.10
C THR A 2 -0.48 -8.82 -15.85
N ALA A 3 -0.84 -8.55 -14.59
CA ALA A 3 -1.67 -7.39 -14.24
C ALA A 3 -0.99 -6.07 -14.64
N ALA A 4 0.33 -5.96 -14.43
CA ALA A 4 1.12 -4.79 -14.81
C ALA A 4 1.08 -4.50 -16.31
N GLU A 5 1.24 -5.52 -17.15
CA GLU A 5 1.13 -5.37 -18.60
C GLU A 5 -0.26 -4.88 -19.02
N ARG A 6 -1.31 -5.35 -18.35
CA ARG A 6 -2.69 -4.94 -18.63
C ARG A 6 -3.00 -3.52 -18.20
N TRP A 7 -2.46 -3.05 -17.08
CA TRP A 7 -2.61 -1.63 -16.68
C TRP A 7 -2.10 -0.68 -17.76
N ILE A 8 -1.00 -1.05 -18.43
CA ILE A 8 -0.42 -0.28 -19.53
C ILE A 8 -1.31 -0.35 -20.78
N ASP A 9 -1.68 -1.57 -21.21
CA ASP A 9 -2.45 -1.78 -22.45
C ASP A 9 -3.85 -1.16 -22.36
N GLU A 10 -4.51 -1.32 -21.21
CA GLU A 10 -5.88 -0.83 -20.98
C GLU A 10 -5.92 0.60 -20.40
N GLN A 11 -4.76 1.19 -20.10
CA GLN A 11 -4.63 2.52 -19.47
C GLN A 11 -5.48 2.67 -18.19
N THR A 12 -5.40 1.66 -17.32
CA THR A 12 -6.18 1.54 -16.09
C THR A 12 -5.31 1.23 -14.89
N GLY A 13 -5.74 1.62 -13.68
CA GLY A 13 -5.07 1.29 -12.42
C GLY A 13 -5.57 -0.01 -11.77
N SER A 14 -6.54 -0.70 -12.38
CA SER A 14 -7.10 -1.95 -11.87
C SER A 14 -7.61 -2.84 -12.99
N VAL A 15 -7.42 -4.16 -12.85
CA VAL A 15 -7.88 -5.17 -13.81
C VAL A 15 -8.40 -6.40 -13.09
N ASP A 16 -9.38 -7.09 -13.68
CA ASP A 16 -9.76 -8.45 -13.24
C ASP A 16 -8.70 -9.45 -13.73
N HIS A 17 -8.00 -10.13 -12.83
CA HIS A 17 -6.99 -11.12 -13.18
C HIS A 17 -7.19 -12.40 -12.36
N ASP A 18 -7.57 -13.48 -13.04
CA ASP A 18 -7.93 -14.78 -12.46
C ASP A 18 -9.11 -14.71 -11.48
N GLY A 19 -10.09 -13.83 -11.75
CA GLY A 19 -11.29 -13.67 -10.94
C GLY A 19 -11.15 -12.76 -9.73
N ASP A 20 -9.96 -12.19 -9.52
CA ASP A 20 -9.70 -11.17 -8.51
C ASP A 20 -9.51 -9.80 -9.18
N THR A 21 -10.04 -8.74 -8.56
CA THR A 21 -9.70 -7.36 -8.97
C THR A 21 -8.33 -6.99 -8.40
N VAL A 22 -7.36 -6.79 -9.28
CA VAL A 22 -5.98 -6.45 -8.93
C VAL A 22 -5.71 -4.98 -9.21
N HIS A 23 -5.25 -4.26 -8.20
CA HIS A 23 -4.99 -2.82 -8.25
C HIS A 23 -3.49 -2.52 -8.29
N ALA A 24 -3.10 -1.51 -9.08
CA ALA A 24 -1.73 -0.97 -9.10
C ALA A 24 -1.46 -0.11 -7.86
N ALA A 25 -2.48 0.63 -7.44
CA ALA A 25 -2.47 1.54 -6.31
C ALA A 25 -3.87 1.61 -5.71
N VAL A 26 -3.96 1.89 -4.41
CA VAL A 26 -5.21 2.21 -3.71
C VAL A 26 -5.17 3.70 -3.39
N THR A 27 -6.23 4.43 -3.74
CA THR A 27 -6.35 5.84 -3.40
C THR A 27 -7.52 6.03 -2.46
N VAL A 28 -7.29 6.78 -1.38
CA VAL A 28 -8.29 7.16 -0.39
C VAL A 28 -8.34 8.67 -0.30
N ASP A 29 -9.54 9.22 -0.39
CA ASP A 29 -9.80 10.64 -0.14
C ASP A 29 -10.13 10.85 1.34
N LEU A 30 -9.22 11.50 2.06
CA LEU A 30 -9.40 11.87 3.46
C LEU A 30 -10.19 13.18 3.52
N ASN A 31 -11.47 13.09 3.90
CA ASN A 31 -12.35 14.26 3.99
C ASN A 31 -12.06 15.15 5.20
N VAL A 32 -11.33 14.63 6.19
CA VAL A 32 -10.92 15.31 7.42
C VAL A 32 -9.49 14.93 7.77
N ASP A 33 -8.83 15.72 8.60
CA ASP A 33 -7.59 15.31 9.24
C ASP A 33 -7.80 13.99 9.98
N SER A 34 -6.91 13.03 9.74
CA SER A 34 -7.10 11.63 10.11
C SER A 34 -5.84 11.04 10.72
N ILE A 35 -6.02 10.02 11.55
CA ILE A 35 -4.95 9.12 11.97
C ILE A 35 -5.10 7.86 11.12
N VAL A 36 -4.08 7.56 10.34
CA VAL A 36 -3.96 6.36 9.53
C VAL A 36 -3.02 5.40 10.26
N THR A 37 -3.57 4.30 10.77
CA THR A 37 -2.78 3.23 11.39
C THR A 37 -2.53 2.16 10.35
N VAL A 38 -1.25 1.87 10.08
CA VAL A 38 -0.83 0.76 9.21
C VAL A 38 -0.24 -0.32 10.09
N GLN A 39 -0.84 -1.52 10.07
CA GLN A 39 -0.37 -2.70 10.77
C GLN A 39 0.09 -3.75 9.75
N ARG A 40 1.36 -4.12 9.77
CA ARG A 40 1.91 -5.22 8.99
C ARG A 40 1.51 -6.55 9.61
N ILE A 41 0.85 -7.38 8.82
CA ILE A 41 0.43 -8.74 9.19
C ILE A 41 1.44 -9.77 8.69
N HIS A 42 1.95 -9.57 7.47
CA HIS A 42 2.92 -10.44 6.84
C HIS A 42 3.87 -9.66 5.94
N ALA A 43 5.11 -10.12 5.84
CA ALA A 43 6.00 -9.77 4.75
C ALA A 43 6.99 -10.92 4.51
N THR A 44 7.26 -11.25 3.25
CA THR A 44 8.27 -12.24 2.91
C THR A 44 9.68 -11.69 3.16
N GLY A 45 10.62 -12.60 3.41
CA GLY A 45 12.03 -12.28 3.60
C GLY A 45 12.89 -12.43 2.35
N GLU A 46 12.33 -12.95 1.24
CA GLU A 46 13.08 -13.19 0.00
C GLU A 46 13.52 -11.87 -0.66
N ARG A 47 12.62 -10.89 -0.66
CA ARG A 47 12.86 -9.50 -1.08
C ARG A 47 12.26 -8.59 -0.02
N PRO A 48 13.00 -7.59 0.49
CA PRO A 48 12.42 -6.57 1.36
C PRO A 48 11.18 -5.95 0.73
N GLN A 49 10.08 -5.96 1.48
CA GLN A 49 8.79 -5.44 1.04
C GLN A 49 8.49 -4.14 1.75
N GLY A 50 7.77 -3.23 1.09
CA GLY A 50 7.35 -1.97 1.68
C GLY A 50 5.98 -1.54 1.21
N LEU A 51 5.27 -0.80 2.07
CA LEU A 51 4.10 -0.03 1.69
C LEU A 51 4.52 1.41 1.43
N ALA A 52 4.44 1.86 0.19
CA ALA A 52 4.62 3.25 -0.16
C ALA A 52 3.33 4.04 0.11
N LEU A 53 3.49 5.22 0.69
CA LEU A 53 2.44 6.21 0.91
C LEU A 53 2.84 7.50 0.20
N ASP A 54 1.94 8.06 -0.59
CA ASP A 54 2.12 9.33 -1.30
C ASP A 54 0.84 10.16 -1.16
N ALA A 55 0.97 11.32 -0.53
CA ALA A 55 -0.13 12.21 -0.23
C ALA A 55 0.09 13.58 -0.84
N ASP A 56 -0.99 14.24 -1.22
CA ASP A 56 -0.93 15.64 -1.66
C ASP A 56 -0.73 16.62 -0.50
N GLN A 57 -0.98 16.17 0.73
CA GLN A 57 -0.70 16.89 1.97
C GLN A 57 0.36 16.16 2.82
N PRO A 58 1.05 16.87 3.73
CA PRO A 58 2.06 16.25 4.58
C PRO A 58 1.49 15.13 5.47
N LEU A 59 2.23 14.03 5.51
CA LEU A 59 2.10 12.94 6.47
C LEU A 59 3.12 13.13 7.59
N MET A 60 2.72 12.85 8.84
CA MET A 60 3.59 12.97 10.01
C MET A 60 3.68 11.63 10.74
N VAL A 61 4.90 11.18 11.01
CA VAL A 61 5.21 9.99 11.82
C VAL A 61 6.26 10.37 12.85
N GLY A 62 5.86 10.45 14.12
CA GLY A 62 6.69 11.07 15.16
C GLY A 62 7.08 12.50 14.77
N ASP A 63 8.38 12.78 14.74
CA ASP A 63 8.93 14.10 14.36
C ASP A 63 9.24 14.23 12.86
N VAL A 64 8.94 13.20 12.06
CA VAL A 64 9.22 13.20 10.61
C VAL A 64 7.98 13.63 9.85
N THR A 65 8.15 14.64 8.99
CA THR A 65 7.10 15.15 8.10
C THR A 65 7.53 15.03 6.65
N ASN A 66 6.71 14.36 5.82
CA ASN A 66 6.96 14.22 4.39
C ASN A 66 5.64 13.98 3.64
N THR A 67 5.57 14.28 2.34
CA THR A 67 4.42 13.94 1.51
C THR A 67 4.52 12.51 0.96
N ARG A 68 5.73 11.93 0.94
CA ARG A 68 5.96 10.56 0.50
C ARG A 68 6.86 9.81 1.47
N MET A 69 6.47 8.58 1.81
CA MET A 69 7.23 7.69 2.70
C MET A 69 7.03 6.24 2.32
N VAL A 70 7.92 5.38 2.79
CA VAL A 70 7.80 3.92 2.63
C VAL A 70 7.96 3.25 3.98
N LEU A 71 7.00 2.40 4.34
CA LEU A 71 7.06 1.55 5.52
C LEU A 71 7.65 0.19 5.13
N TRP A 72 8.98 0.09 5.22
CA TRP A 72 9.72 -1.13 4.90
C TRP A 72 9.60 -2.19 6.01
N ASN A 73 9.42 -3.45 5.63
CA ASN A 73 9.32 -4.57 6.56
C ASN A 73 10.55 -4.74 7.47
N HIS A 74 11.74 -4.40 6.98
CA HIS A 74 12.99 -4.58 7.72
C HIS A 74 13.38 -3.41 8.63
N SER A 75 12.70 -2.26 8.54
CA SER A 75 13.11 -1.05 9.29
C SER A 75 11.96 -0.26 9.90
N ALA A 76 10.74 -0.37 9.38
CA ALA A 76 9.56 0.18 10.03
C ALA A 76 9.04 -0.80 11.10
N PRO A 77 8.52 -0.30 12.24
CA PRO A 77 7.77 -1.12 13.19
C PRO A 77 6.62 -1.88 12.50
N ASP A 78 6.12 -2.93 13.16
CA ASP A 78 4.97 -3.68 12.64
C ASP A 78 3.70 -2.81 12.63
N GLU A 79 3.57 -1.84 13.55
CA GLU A 79 2.47 -0.89 13.57
C GLU A 79 2.99 0.55 13.56
N VAL A 80 2.44 1.37 12.66
CA VAL A 80 2.80 2.78 12.50
C VAL A 80 1.54 3.62 12.46
N GLU A 81 1.44 4.59 13.37
CA GLU A 81 0.44 5.65 13.31
C GLU A 81 0.97 6.85 12.51
N ILE A 82 0.16 7.31 11.56
CA ILE A 82 0.48 8.40 10.65
C ILE A 82 -0.60 9.45 10.79
N VAL A 83 -0.21 10.67 11.17
CA VAL A 83 -1.14 11.80 11.12
C VAL A 83 -1.16 12.33 9.70
N ALA A 84 -2.33 12.29 9.06
CA ALA A 84 -2.55 12.72 7.69
C ALA A 84 -3.56 13.88 7.68
N ARG A 85 -3.27 14.93 6.89
CA ARG A 85 -4.23 16.01 6.65
C ARG A 85 -5.31 15.58 5.66
N ALA A 86 -6.44 16.25 5.71
CA ALA A 86 -7.49 16.10 4.69
C ALA A 86 -6.92 16.32 3.28
N GLY A 87 -7.15 15.38 2.37
CA GLY A 87 -6.50 15.35 1.07
C GLY A 87 -6.50 13.94 0.47
N ARG A 88 -5.75 13.76 -0.62
CA ARG A 88 -5.62 12.48 -1.30
C ARG A 88 -4.42 11.71 -0.75
N LEU A 89 -4.64 10.45 -0.38
CA LEU A 89 -3.59 9.50 0.01
C LEU A 89 -3.60 8.30 -0.95
N THR A 90 -2.49 8.06 -1.64
CA THR A 90 -2.28 6.92 -2.51
C THR A 90 -1.28 5.95 -1.90
N LEU A 91 -1.61 4.66 -1.96
CA LEU A 91 -0.87 3.55 -1.35
C LEU A 91 -0.53 2.54 -2.44
N TRP A 92 0.66 1.96 -2.39
CA TRP A 92 1.04 0.83 -3.24
C TRP A 92 2.18 0.01 -2.63
N ASN A 93 2.33 -1.24 -3.07
CA ASN A 93 3.46 -2.06 -2.66
C ASN A 93 4.73 -1.72 -3.44
N VAL A 94 5.86 -1.80 -2.76
CA VAL A 94 7.20 -1.71 -3.34
C VAL A 94 8.06 -2.84 -2.79
N TRP A 95 9.08 -3.22 -3.54
CA TRP A 95 10.05 -4.22 -3.08
C TRP A 95 11.46 -3.86 -3.53
N GLU A 96 12.46 -4.36 -2.80
CA GLU A 96 13.86 -4.24 -3.18
C GLU A 96 14.33 -5.48 -3.94
N ALA A 97 14.90 -5.27 -5.12
CA ALA A 97 15.54 -6.31 -5.92
C ALA A 97 16.66 -5.71 -6.76
N ASP A 98 17.77 -6.43 -6.92
CA ASP A 98 18.92 -6.03 -7.74
C ASP A 98 19.49 -4.64 -7.41
N GLY A 99 19.41 -4.24 -6.12
CA GLY A 99 19.90 -2.94 -5.64
C GLY A 99 19.01 -1.74 -6.00
N ALA A 100 17.77 -1.97 -6.45
CA ALA A 100 16.80 -0.94 -6.77
C ALA A 100 15.44 -1.21 -6.09
N VAL A 101 14.65 -0.15 -5.95
CA VAL A 101 13.24 -0.22 -5.53
C VAL A 101 12.37 -0.36 -6.76
N HIS A 102 11.46 -1.34 -6.74
CA HIS A 102 10.55 -1.66 -7.84
C HIS A 102 9.09 -1.50 -7.42
N ALA A 103 8.24 -1.27 -8.41
CA ALA A 103 6.79 -1.22 -8.30
C ALA A 103 6.16 -1.50 -9.67
N TRP A 104 4.90 -1.93 -9.69
CA TRP A 104 4.04 -1.97 -10.90
C TRP A 104 4.59 -2.74 -12.11
N VAL A 105 5.37 -3.78 -11.88
CA VAL A 105 5.94 -4.62 -12.94
C VAL A 105 5.65 -6.08 -12.68
N GLY A 106 5.56 -6.86 -13.76
CA GLY A 106 5.34 -8.31 -13.68
C GLY A 106 4.06 -8.66 -12.92
N ALA A 107 4.16 -9.66 -12.04
CA ALA A 107 3.04 -10.18 -11.26
C ALA A 107 2.60 -9.27 -10.09
N ALA A 108 3.08 -8.03 -10.02
CA ALA A 108 2.76 -7.09 -8.96
C ALA A 108 1.26 -6.75 -8.95
N GLY A 109 0.74 -6.50 -7.76
CA GLY A 109 -0.67 -6.23 -7.59
C GLY A 109 -1.06 -6.13 -6.15
N MET A 110 -2.14 -5.39 -5.89
CA MET A 110 -2.80 -5.34 -4.60
C MET A 110 -4.22 -5.83 -4.71
N LEU A 111 -4.57 -6.71 -3.79
CA LEU A 111 -5.92 -7.16 -3.53
C LEU A 111 -6.44 -6.44 -2.29
N LEU A 112 -7.67 -5.95 -2.36
CA LEU A 112 -8.35 -5.33 -1.23
C LEU A 112 -9.38 -6.31 -0.70
N ASP A 113 -9.30 -6.59 0.60
CA ASP A 113 -10.43 -7.17 1.31
C ASP A 113 -10.98 -6.12 2.28
N GLU A 114 -12.28 -5.92 2.24
CA GLU A 114 -12.98 -5.28 3.35
C GLU A 114 -12.87 -6.23 4.55
N ALA A 115 -12.00 -5.90 5.50
CA ALA A 115 -11.96 -6.60 6.77
C ALA A 115 -13.16 -6.13 7.62
N ALA A 116 -13.49 -6.85 8.69
CA ALA A 116 -14.64 -6.49 9.52
C ALA A 116 -14.50 -5.06 10.10
N GLY A 117 -15.49 -4.19 9.89
CA GLY A 117 -15.53 -2.82 10.42
C GLY A 117 -14.77 -1.81 9.55
N ASP A 118 -14.09 -0.85 10.19
CA ASP A 118 -13.37 0.27 9.53
C ASP A 118 -11.92 -0.10 9.10
N THR A 119 -11.67 -1.40 8.86
CA THR A 119 -10.34 -1.91 8.53
C THR A 119 -10.32 -2.37 7.07
N THR A 120 -9.34 -1.89 6.31
CA THR A 120 -9.06 -2.39 4.96
C THR A 120 -7.81 -3.25 4.99
N ARG A 121 -7.91 -4.49 4.50
CA ARG A 121 -6.76 -5.38 4.37
C ARG A 121 -6.23 -5.30 2.95
N LEU A 122 -4.94 -5.02 2.81
CA LEU A 122 -4.23 -5.02 1.54
C LEU A 122 -3.29 -6.21 1.49
N ARG A 123 -3.45 -7.05 0.48
CA ARG A 123 -2.55 -8.18 0.17
C ARG A 123 -1.85 -7.88 -1.14
N ALA A 124 -0.54 -7.86 -1.12
CA ALA A 124 0.25 -7.48 -2.28
C ALA A 124 1.23 -8.57 -2.70
N SER A 125 1.34 -8.76 -4.01
CA SER A 125 2.40 -9.56 -4.64
C SER A 125 3.54 -8.67 -5.08
N ASP A 126 4.75 -9.19 -4.98
CA ASP A 126 5.85 -8.62 -5.74
C ASP A 126 5.79 -9.05 -7.21
N GLY A 127 6.61 -8.40 -8.04
CA GLY A 127 6.55 -8.56 -9.49
C GLY A 127 7.04 -9.89 -10.04
N PHE A 128 7.47 -10.84 -9.21
CA PHE A 128 8.18 -12.03 -9.65
C PHE A 128 7.32 -13.29 -9.63
N GLY A 129 7.54 -14.16 -10.63
CA GLY A 129 6.88 -15.46 -10.69
C GLY A 129 5.36 -15.34 -10.84
N ASP A 130 4.65 -16.24 -10.15
CA ASP A 130 3.20 -16.20 -10.04
C ASP A 130 2.76 -15.23 -8.93
N ARG A 131 1.52 -14.71 -9.00
CA ARG A 131 0.99 -13.80 -7.98
C ARG A 131 0.89 -14.51 -6.62
N THR A 132 1.73 -14.12 -5.66
CA THR A 132 1.67 -14.59 -4.26
C THR A 132 1.28 -13.47 -3.29
N ILE A 133 1.28 -13.73 -1.97
CA ILE A 133 1.07 -12.70 -0.95
C ILE A 133 2.43 -12.43 -0.31
N ASP A 134 3.15 -11.45 -0.85
CA ASP A 134 4.48 -11.07 -0.40
C ASP A 134 4.45 -10.03 0.72
N LEU A 135 3.44 -9.16 0.72
CA LEU A 135 3.19 -8.18 1.76
C LEU A 135 1.70 -8.20 2.12
N GLU A 136 1.41 -8.15 3.42
CA GLU A 136 0.06 -8.02 3.93
C GLU A 136 -0.01 -6.98 5.03
N VAL A 137 -0.93 -6.03 4.88
CA VAL A 137 -1.15 -4.96 5.85
C VAL A 137 -2.64 -4.78 6.11
N GLU A 138 -2.95 -4.36 7.32
CA GLU A 138 -4.25 -3.81 7.69
C GLU A 138 -4.12 -2.29 7.86
N ILE A 139 -5.10 -1.57 7.34
CA ILE A 139 -5.17 -0.11 7.39
C ILE A 139 -6.45 0.28 8.11
N ARG A 140 -6.29 1.12 9.13
CA ARG A 140 -7.40 1.70 9.88
C ARG A 140 -7.31 3.22 9.78
N ILE A 141 -8.41 3.86 9.44
CA ILE A 141 -8.48 5.32 9.28
C ILE A 141 -9.54 5.84 10.22
N ARG A 142 -9.16 6.77 11.11
CA ARG A 142 -10.08 7.45 12.01
C ARG A 142 -9.87 8.96 11.96
N ALA A 143 -10.92 9.73 12.20
CA ALA A 143 -10.78 11.18 12.30
C ALA A 143 -9.83 11.54 13.46
N ALA A 144 -8.94 12.50 13.24
CA ALA A 144 -8.03 12.99 14.28
C ALA A 144 -8.77 13.75 15.40
N CYS A 145 -10.04 14.11 15.16
CA CYS A 145 -10.92 14.82 16.10
C CYS A 145 -11.73 13.91 17.03
N ASP A 146 -11.57 12.58 16.99
CA ASP A 146 -12.30 11.70 17.90
C ASP A 146 -11.66 11.70 19.31
N PRO A 147 -12.38 12.16 20.36
CA PRO A 147 -11.89 12.20 21.74
C PRO A 147 -11.83 10.83 22.41
#